data_AF-A0A087TMH9-F1
#
_entry.id   AF-A0A087TMH9-F1
#
_cell.length_a   1.000
_cell.length_b   1.000
_cell.length_c   1.000
_cell.angle_alpha   90.00
_cell.angle_beta   90.00
_cell.angle_gamma   90.00
#
_symmetry.space_group_name_H-M   'P 1'
#
loop_
_entity.id
_entity.type
_entity.pdbx_description
1 polymer ?
#
loop_
_entity_poly.entity_id
_entity_poly.type
_entity_poly.pdbx_seq_one_letter_code
_entity_poly.pdbx_strand_id
1 'polypeptide(L)'
;MKKFLGLMMWMGLVPLGRLEDYWSQNGVYNMTIPRAIMSRNRFQILLTMLHFNNNETSDTSKRLRKIQHLVDMLQQKFKALFYPEKISL
;
A
#
# COMPACT_ATOMS: atom_id res chain seq x y z
N MET A 1 -5.06 5.43 8.56
CA MET A 1 -4.79 4.36 7.56
C MET A 1 -5.39 4.62 6.19
N LYS A 2 -6.69 4.93 6.01
CA LYS A 2 -7.28 5.19 4.68
C LYS A 2 -6.54 6.24 3.84
N LYS A 3 -6.20 7.40 4.43
CA LYS A 3 -5.40 8.45 3.78
C LYS A 3 -4.00 7.96 3.32
N PHE A 4 -3.36 7.13 4.12
CA PHE A 4 -2.03 6.56 3.81
C PHE A 4 -2.11 5.60 2.62
N LEU A 5 -3.08 4.68 2.65
CA LEU A 5 -3.34 3.76 1.53
C LEU A 5 -3.76 4.52 0.26
N GLY A 6 -4.57 5.57 0.41
CA GLY A 6 -4.94 6.47 -0.70
C GLY A 6 -3.73 7.13 -1.36
N LEU A 7 -2.79 7.64 -0.56
CA LEU A 7 -1.54 8.17 -1.08
C LEU A 7 -0.67 7.09 -1.75
N MET A 8 -0.57 5.89 -1.18
CA MET A 8 0.15 4.79 -1.83
C MET A 8 -0.43 4.43 -3.20
N MET A 9 -1.76 4.36 -3.32
CA MET A 9 -2.42 4.10 -4.61
C MET A 9 -2.16 5.25 -5.60
N TRP A 10 -2.27 6.50 -5.15
CA TRP A 10 -2.01 7.67 -5.98
C TRP A 10 -0.56 7.75 -6.46
N MET A 11 0.42 7.41 -5.61
CA MET A 11 1.84 7.31 -5.99
C MET A 11 2.09 6.24 -7.06
N GLY A 12 1.27 5.19 -7.10
CA GLY A 12 1.28 4.20 -8.18
C GLY A 12 0.84 4.78 -9.54
N LEU A 13 0.02 5.84 -9.54
CA LEU A 13 -0.40 6.54 -10.75
C LEU A 13 0.60 7.63 -11.19
N VAL A 14 1.32 8.22 -10.22
CA VAL A 14 2.25 9.32 -10.44
C VAL A 14 3.63 8.95 -9.88
N PRO A 15 4.40 8.07 -10.53
CA PRO A 15 5.68 7.61 -9.98
C PRO A 15 6.75 8.70 -10.05
N LEU A 16 7.37 9.02 -8.91
CA LEU A 16 8.56 9.86 -8.79
C LEU A 16 9.78 9.04 -8.35
N GLY A 17 10.97 9.51 -8.70
CA GLY A 17 12.23 8.81 -8.42
C GLY A 17 12.58 8.75 -6.93
N ARG A 18 12.18 9.75 -6.12
CA ARG A 18 12.42 9.77 -4.67
C ARG A 18 11.14 10.00 -3.91
N LEU A 19 11.00 9.33 -2.76
CA LEU A 19 9.83 9.46 -1.91
C LEU A 19 9.64 10.90 -1.37
N GLU A 20 10.72 11.62 -1.15
CA GLU A 20 10.67 13.00 -0.66
C GLU A 20 10.20 14.01 -1.72
N ASP A 21 10.37 13.70 -3.01
CA ASP A 21 9.97 14.57 -4.11
C ASP A 21 8.45 14.78 -4.11
N TYR A 22 7.66 13.81 -3.65
CA TYR A 22 6.21 13.95 -3.49
C TYR A 22 5.78 15.06 -2.54
N TRP A 23 6.65 15.47 -1.61
CA TRP A 23 6.39 16.58 -0.69
C TRP A 23 7.16 17.85 -1.06
N SER A 24 8.00 17.81 -2.09
CA SER A 24 8.84 18.92 -2.52
C SER A 24 8.02 20.12 -2.98
N GLN A 25 8.51 21.33 -2.67
CA GLN A 25 7.95 22.58 -3.17
C GLN A 25 8.74 23.13 -4.37
N ASN A 26 9.78 22.43 -4.81
CA ASN A 26 10.54 22.80 -6.00
C ASN A 26 9.65 22.72 -7.23
N GLY A 27 9.80 23.66 -8.17
CA GLY A 27 8.88 23.81 -9.31
C GLY A 27 8.62 22.52 -10.11
N VAL A 28 9.62 21.66 -10.26
CA VAL A 28 9.50 20.38 -11.00
C VAL A 28 8.65 19.34 -10.25
N TYR A 29 8.60 19.39 -8.92
CA TYR A 29 7.97 18.38 -8.07
C TYR A 29 6.90 18.96 -7.15
N ASN A 30 6.37 20.14 -7.47
CA ASN A 30 5.44 20.87 -6.60
C ASN A 30 4.02 20.27 -6.62
N MET A 31 3.85 19.09 -6.04
CA MET A 31 2.58 18.37 -5.95
C MET A 31 1.77 18.85 -4.73
N THR A 32 0.54 19.30 -4.95
CA THR A 32 -0.33 19.78 -3.86
C THR A 32 -0.97 18.64 -3.05
N ILE A 33 -1.28 17.51 -3.71
CA ILE A 33 -2.04 16.40 -3.14
C ILE A 33 -1.35 15.79 -1.89
N PRO A 34 -0.08 15.35 -1.93
CA PRO A 34 0.52 14.64 -0.79
C PRO A 34 0.54 15.49 0.48
N ARG A 35 0.90 16.77 0.35
CA ARG A 35 0.95 17.73 1.46
C ARG A 35 -0.43 18.05 2.04
N ALA A 36 -1.46 18.14 1.21
CA ALA A 36 -2.83 18.37 1.66
C ALA A 36 -3.40 17.17 2.45
N ILE A 37 -2.93 15.95 2.15
CA ILE A 37 -3.44 14.74 2.79
C ILE A 37 -2.73 14.41 4.10
N MET A 38 -1.39 14.46 4.14
CA MET A 38 -0.59 14.30 5.37
C MET A 38 0.85 14.80 5.21
N SER A 39 1.53 15.04 6.33
CA SER A 39 2.96 15.38 6.32
C SER A 39 3.83 14.20 5.88
N ARG A 40 4.97 14.50 5.27
CA ARG A 40 6.00 13.50 4.89
C ARG A 40 6.40 12.63 6.08
N ASN A 41 6.69 13.25 7.22
CA ASN A 41 7.12 12.53 8.43
C ASN A 41 6.05 11.53 8.88
N ARG A 42 4.77 11.93 8.87
CA ARG A 42 3.67 11.02 9.23
C ARG A 42 3.58 9.85 8.25
N PHE A 43 3.70 10.12 6.95
CA PHE A 43 3.69 9.06 5.93
C PHE A 43 4.85 8.08 6.13
N GLN A 44 6.07 8.58 6.33
CA GLN A 44 7.27 7.75 6.52
C GLN A 44 7.17 6.89 7.79
N ILE A 45 6.66 7.44 8.91
CA ILE A 45 6.42 6.65 10.13
C ILE A 45 5.43 5.51 9.86
N LEU A 46 4.34 5.79 9.14
CA LEU A 46 3.36 4.76 8.79
C LEU A 46 3.95 3.72 7.84
N LEU A 47 4.80 4.15 6.90
CA LEU A 47 5.49 3.27 5.95
C LEU A 47 6.43 2.29 6.67
N THR A 48 7.17 2.74 7.69
CA THR A 48 8.10 1.87 8.44
C THR A 48 7.42 0.96 9.45
N MET A 49 6.26 1.37 9.97
CA MET A 49 5.52 0.64 11.02
C MET A 49 4.37 -0.22 10.47
N LEU A 50 4.25 -0.38 9.15
CA LEU A 50 3.17 -1.15 8.55
C LEU A 50 3.34 -2.66 8.85
N HIS A 51 2.38 -3.23 9.57
CA HIS A 51 2.46 -4.59 10.09
C HIS A 51 1.09 -5.28 10.03
N PHE A 52 1.07 -6.56 9.63
CA PHE A 52 -0.16 -7.32 9.34
C PHE A 52 -0.29 -8.64 10.10
N ASN A 53 0.62 -8.94 11.03
CA ASN A 53 0.66 -10.26 11.66
C ASN A 53 1.16 -10.19 13.10
N ASN A 54 0.36 -10.58 14.09
CA ASN A 54 0.80 -10.58 15.49
C ASN A 54 2.06 -11.45 15.70
N ASN A 55 3.13 -10.85 16.25
CA ASN A 55 4.41 -11.53 16.46
C ASN A 55 4.34 -12.60 17.57
N GLU A 56 3.46 -12.43 18.56
CA GLU A 56 3.30 -13.35 19.70
C GLU A 56 2.70 -14.70 19.29
N THR A 57 1.95 -14.71 18.18
CA THR A 57 1.23 -15.90 17.69
C THR A 57 1.72 -16.36 16.32
N SER A 58 2.80 -15.76 15.81
CA SER A 58 3.29 -16.00 14.45
C SER A 58 3.94 -17.38 14.31
N ASP A 59 3.47 -18.16 13.34
CA ASP A 59 4.11 -19.41 12.95
C ASP A 59 5.41 -19.10 12.19
N THR A 60 6.54 -19.37 12.84
CA THR A 60 7.86 -19.02 12.30
C THR A 60 8.30 -19.90 11.13
N SER A 61 7.67 -21.06 10.94
CA SER A 61 7.97 -21.99 9.84
C SER A 61 7.49 -21.46 8.48
N LYS A 62 6.48 -20.59 8.47
CA LYS A 62 5.90 -20.03 7.24
C LYS A 62 6.72 -18.84 6.72
N ARG A 63 7.24 -18.97 5.50
CA ARG A 63 8.03 -17.92 4.82
C ARG A 63 7.27 -16.59 4.69
N LEU A 64 5.96 -16.62 4.43
CA LEU A 64 5.13 -15.43 4.21
C LEU A 64 4.43 -14.93 5.48
N ARG A 65 4.77 -15.44 6.67
CA ARG A 65 4.04 -15.17 7.94
C ARG A 65 3.70 -13.70 8.20
N LYS A 66 4.58 -12.76 7.80
CA LYS A 66 4.38 -11.32 8.01
C LYS A 66 3.21 -10.72 7.21
N ILE A 67 2.85 -11.33 6.08
CA ILE A 67 1.84 -10.81 5.14
C ILE A 67 0.78 -11.87 4.76
N GLN A 68 0.92 -13.12 5.21
CA GLN A 68 0.06 -14.23 4.81
C GLN A 68 -1.42 -13.93 5.01
N HIS A 69 -1.79 -13.39 6.18
CA HIS A 69 -3.18 -13.01 6.47
C HIS A 69 -3.75 -11.99 5.49
N LEU A 70 -2.95 -11.02 5.06
CA LEU A 70 -3.36 -10.04 4.06
C LEU A 70 -3.54 -10.70 2.68
N VAL A 71 -2.59 -11.55 2.28
CA VAL A 71 -2.65 -12.27 1.01
C VAL A 71 -3.88 -13.17 0.95
N ASP A 72 -4.15 -13.94 2.00
CA ASP A 72 -5.29 -14.85 2.08
C ASP A 72 -6.62 -14.08 1.98
N MET A 73 -6.72 -12.95 2.69
CA MET A 73 -7.88 -12.07 2.63
C MET A 73 -8.13 -11.54 1.21
N LEU A 74 -7.08 -11.03 0.55
CA LEU A 74 -7.18 -10.53 -0.82
C LEU A 74 -7.57 -11.65 -1.80
N GLN A 75 -6.93 -12.81 -1.69
CA GLN A 75 -7.24 -13.96 -2.55
C GLN A 75 -8.70 -14.40 -2.41
N GLN A 76 -9.20 -14.52 -1.17
CA GLN A 76 -10.60 -14.89 -0.93
C GLN A 76 -11.57 -13.86 -1.53
N LYS A 77 -11.30 -12.56 -1.34
CA LYS A 77 -12.13 -11.49 -1.88
C LYS A 77 -12.14 -11.45 -3.40
N PHE A 78 -10.97 -11.60 -4.04
CA PHE A 78 -10.89 -11.60 -5.49
C PHE A 78 -11.57 -12.82 -6.11
N LYS A 79 -11.41 -14.02 -5.52
CA LYS A 79 -12.13 -15.23 -5.97
C LYS A 79 -13.64 -15.08 -5.85
N ALA A 80 -14.14 -14.47 -4.78
CA ALA A 80 -15.57 -14.29 -4.56
C ALA A 80 -16.22 -13.27 -5.51
N LEU A 81 -15.44 -12.31 -6.01
CA LEU A 81 -15.92 -11.25 -6.90
C LEU A 81 -15.65 -11.54 -8.38
N PHE A 82 -14.78 -12.50 -8.68
CA PHE A 82 -14.45 -12.90 -10.02
C PHE A 82 -15.46 -13.91 -10.56
N TYR A 83 -16.17 -13.53 -11.62
CA TYR A 83 -16.98 -14.44 -12.43
C TYR A 83 -16.19 -14.74 -13.72
N PRO A 84 -15.62 -15.95 -13.87
CA PRO A 84 -14.98 -16.31 -15.12
C PRO A 84 -16.02 -16.35 -16.24
N GLU A 85 -15.97 -15.41 -17.18
CA GLU A 85 -16.66 -15.59 -18.45
C GLU A 85 -16.06 -16.82 -19.13
N LYS A 86 -16.94 -17.69 -19.65
CA LYS A 86 -16.51 -18.81 -20.51
C LYS A 86 -15.89 -18.20 -21.75
N ILE A 87 -14.57 -18.19 -21.83
CA ILE A 87 -13.87 -18.04 -23.11
C ILE A 87 -14.23 -19.28 -23.92
N SER A 88 -15.17 -19.12 -24.84
CA SER A 88 -15.42 -20.12 -25.88
C SER A 88 -14.25 -20.02 -26.86
N LEU A 89 -13.36 -21.01 -26.80
CA LEU A 89 -12.43 -21.32 -27.87
C LEU A 89 -13.15 -22.16 -28.92
#